data_AF-A0A142JIY8-F1
#
_entry.id   AF-A0A142JIY8-F1
#
_cell.length_a   1.000
_cell.length_b   1.000
_cell.length_c   1.000
_cell.angle_alpha   90.00
_cell.angle_beta   90.00
_cell.angle_gamma   90.00
#
_symmetry.space_group_name_H-M   'P 1'
#
loop_
_entity.id
_entity.type
_entity.pdbx_description
1 polymer ?
#
loop_
_entity_poly.entity_id
_entity_poly.type
_entity_poly.pdbx_seq_one_letter_code
_entity_poly.pdbx_strand_id
1 'polypeptide(L)'
;MTTVDRSAGTVQFGLFDVELDEVREQLRMREATILRERQARFEANKAKLLADTGAWKGGEFSERIDALLDRLVHAGAPARRMHDAILGGINAAAKGGRLDEHHVAFVEEKARVEVARVSTLGEVIPTKWELQSATDLTAVDPSCTQLPEAIQHAALARLNELGPGLAQLGFKSELEVDTSSPRVAQELASGIREVHTALMLLAVNRYRDAKGYKQAKAERLDNIERFASQVLGIDTKAHPGVKLDLPLTSSGMRQKPARNQAKAAELHESVGDSDTTRQADVSGIYVGKITSLSADRLEQKIGRDPRDVVVHDRATLSGDDVTVGNVVTISYEMGIGRLSNLDLAVEQRGRGR
;
A
#
# COMPACT_ATOMS: atom_id res chain seq x y z
N MET A 1 64.45 20.88 -48.65
CA MET A 1 63.33 19.93 -48.70
C MET A 1 62.79 19.76 -47.30
N THR A 2 61.51 20.07 -47.16
CA THR A 2 60.62 19.90 -46.01
C THR A 2 60.49 18.43 -45.61
N THR A 3 60.41 18.16 -44.31
CA THR A 3 59.31 17.35 -43.73
C THR A 3 59.28 17.54 -42.21
N VAL A 4 58.05 17.49 -41.71
CA VAL A 4 57.51 18.00 -40.45
C VAL A 4 56.98 16.81 -39.62
N ASP A 5 57.08 16.95 -38.29
CA ASP A 5 56.31 16.31 -37.20
C ASP A 5 55.95 14.81 -37.20
N ARG A 6 56.12 14.19 -36.03
CA ARG A 6 54.99 14.00 -35.11
C ARG A 6 55.41 13.64 -33.70
N SER A 7 54.94 14.48 -32.78
CA SER A 7 54.77 14.29 -31.35
C SER A 7 53.81 13.15 -31.00
N ALA A 8 54.10 12.49 -29.88
CA ALA A 8 53.13 11.96 -28.92
C ALA A 8 53.97 11.72 -27.63
N GLY A 9 53.93 12.59 -26.63
CA GLY A 9 52.72 12.94 -25.90
C GLY A 9 52.71 12.14 -24.60
N THR A 10 53.74 12.31 -23.76
CA THR A 10 53.76 11.78 -22.39
C THR A 10 52.72 12.57 -21.62
N VAL A 11 51.59 11.94 -21.34
CA VAL A 11 50.46 12.65 -20.78
C VAL A 11 50.72 12.96 -19.31
N GLN A 12 50.73 14.24 -18.96
CA GLN A 12 50.61 14.74 -17.59
C GLN A 12 49.19 14.46 -17.08
N PHE A 13 48.90 13.24 -16.63
CA PHE A 13 47.66 12.86 -15.92
C PHE A 13 47.95 12.52 -14.44
N GLY A 14 48.64 13.40 -13.71
CA GLY A 14 49.09 13.09 -12.34
C GLY A 14 48.69 14.11 -11.27
N LEU A 15 48.69 15.40 -11.59
CA LEU A 15 48.50 16.45 -10.58
C LEU A 15 47.02 16.78 -10.35
N PHE A 16 46.23 16.86 -11.44
CA PHE A 16 44.82 17.21 -11.36
C PHE A 16 43.96 16.11 -10.73
N ASP A 17 44.32 14.83 -10.91
CA ASP A 17 43.56 13.71 -10.32
C ASP A 17 43.71 13.66 -8.79
N VAL A 18 44.89 14.01 -8.27
CA VAL A 18 45.14 14.08 -6.82
C VAL A 18 44.39 15.27 -6.20
N GLU A 19 44.43 16.45 -6.82
CA GLU A 19 43.68 17.62 -6.36
C GLU A 19 42.16 17.41 -6.44
N LEU A 20 41.68 16.71 -7.48
CA LEU A 20 40.26 16.40 -7.65
C LEU A 20 39.78 15.38 -6.62
N ASP A 21 40.60 14.41 -6.24
CA ASP A 21 40.30 13.46 -5.18
C ASP A 21 40.35 14.11 -3.78
N GLU A 22 41.26 15.05 -3.55
CA GLU A 22 41.28 15.86 -2.31
C GLU A 22 40.00 16.72 -2.19
N VAL A 23 39.55 17.35 -3.28
CA VAL A 23 38.30 18.13 -3.29
C VAL A 23 37.08 17.22 -3.08
N ARG A 24 37.06 16.02 -3.68
CA ARG A 24 36.00 15.02 -3.44
C ARG A 24 35.96 14.58 -1.98
N GLU A 25 37.11 14.36 -1.36
CA GLU A 25 37.18 13.94 0.04
C GLU A 25 36.73 15.08 0.98
N GLN A 26 37.12 16.33 0.69
CA GLN A 26 36.62 17.49 1.42
C GLN A 26 35.09 17.68 1.28
N LEU A 27 34.55 17.42 0.08
CA LEU A 27 33.09 17.44 -0.15
C LEU A 27 32.38 16.34 0.63
N ARG A 28 32.87 15.09 0.59
CA ARG A 28 32.33 13.97 1.39
C ARG A 28 32.35 14.28 2.88
N MET A 29 33.44 14.86 3.39
CA MET A 29 33.56 15.24 4.79
C MET A 29 32.58 16.35 5.19
N ARG A 30 32.38 17.34 4.31
CA ARG A 30 31.36 18.39 4.51
C ARG A 30 29.94 17.81 4.46
N GLU A 31 29.64 16.96 3.49
CA GLU A 31 28.35 16.29 3.38
C GLU A 31 28.06 15.43 4.61
N ALA A 32 29.04 14.64 5.07
CA ALA A 32 28.92 13.84 6.28
C ALA A 32 28.69 14.72 7.53
N THR A 33 29.34 15.88 7.61
CA THR A 33 29.14 16.83 8.71
C THR A 33 27.75 17.45 8.67
N ILE A 34 27.29 17.91 7.51
CA ILE A 34 25.93 18.45 7.32
C ILE A 34 24.87 17.39 7.64
N LEU A 35 25.08 16.14 7.23
CA LEU A 35 24.17 15.03 7.55
C LEU A 35 24.13 14.77 9.05
N ARG A 36 25.27 14.74 9.74
CA ARG A 36 25.33 14.59 11.21
C ARG A 36 24.64 15.74 11.93
N GLU A 37 24.86 16.99 11.52
CA GLU A 37 24.20 18.15 12.12
C GLU A 37 22.70 18.12 11.91
N ARG A 38 22.23 17.77 10.70
CA ARG A 38 20.80 17.60 10.41
C ARG A 38 20.20 16.49 11.27
N GLN A 39 20.89 15.37 11.42
CA GLN A 39 20.44 14.27 12.25
C GLN A 39 20.40 14.65 13.73
N ALA A 40 21.40 15.35 14.24
CA ALA A 40 21.42 15.84 15.62
C ALA A 40 20.29 16.83 15.90
N ARG A 41 20.02 17.77 14.98
CA ARG A 41 18.88 18.69 15.07
C ARG A 41 17.54 17.96 15.02
N PHE A 42 17.44 16.94 14.18
CA PHE A 42 16.24 16.10 14.10
C PHE A 42 15.98 15.36 15.42
N GLU A 43 17.00 14.72 16.00
CA GLU A 43 16.88 14.03 17.29
C GLU A 43 16.55 15.00 18.44
N ALA A 44 17.15 16.18 18.46
CA ALA A 44 16.83 17.21 19.45
C ALA A 44 15.38 17.71 19.33
N ASN A 45 14.90 17.95 18.11
CA ASN A 45 13.51 18.33 17.86
C ASN A 45 12.54 17.19 18.21
N LYS A 46 12.89 15.94 17.90
CA LYS A 46 12.13 14.75 18.29
C LYS A 46 12.01 14.66 19.81
N ALA A 47 13.11 14.77 20.54
CA ALA A 47 13.11 14.72 22.01
C ALA A 47 12.24 15.82 22.63
N LYS A 48 12.31 17.05 22.09
CA LYS A 48 11.46 18.16 22.53
C LYS A 48 9.98 17.90 22.25
N LEU A 49 9.65 17.38 21.06
CA LEU A 49 8.28 17.04 20.71
C LEU A 49 7.72 15.94 21.63
N LEU A 50 8.49 14.89 21.92
CA LEU A 50 8.04 13.80 22.80
C LEU A 50 7.85 14.24 24.25
N ALA A 51 8.63 15.21 24.73
CA ALA A 51 8.50 15.73 26.09
C ALA A 51 7.28 16.64 26.28
N ASP A 52 6.76 17.25 25.21
CA ASP A 52 5.71 18.27 25.27
C ASP A 52 4.31 17.67 25.16
N THR A 53 3.83 17.11 26.28
CA THR A 53 2.50 16.50 26.40
C THR A 53 1.40 17.48 26.85
N GLY A 54 1.77 18.70 27.24
CA GLY A 54 0.84 19.65 27.86
C GLY A 54 -0.33 20.09 26.96
N ALA A 55 -0.20 19.95 25.64
CA ALA A 55 -1.23 20.33 24.68
C ALA A 55 -2.48 19.43 24.70
N TRP A 56 -2.38 18.20 25.22
CA TRP A 56 -3.50 17.24 25.29
C TRP A 56 -3.67 16.58 26.67
N LYS A 57 -2.65 16.64 27.52
CA LYS A 57 -2.64 16.05 28.85
C LYS A 57 -3.52 16.88 29.79
N GLY A 58 -4.80 16.50 29.87
CA GLY A 58 -5.89 17.27 30.49
C GLY A 58 -7.09 17.55 29.58
N GLY A 59 -7.02 17.17 28.31
CA GLY A 59 -8.15 17.21 27.38
C GLY A 59 -9.04 15.96 27.45
N GLU A 60 -10.13 15.96 26.68
CA GLU A 60 -11.14 14.89 26.61
C GLU A 60 -10.54 13.50 26.31
N PHE A 61 -9.49 13.44 25.50
CA PHE A 61 -8.87 12.18 25.06
C PHE A 61 -7.68 11.73 25.91
N SER A 62 -7.33 12.46 26.98
CA SER A 62 -6.09 12.25 27.73
C SER A 62 -5.94 10.81 28.25
N GLU A 63 -6.97 10.27 28.90
CA GLU A 63 -6.92 8.93 29.47
C GLU A 63 -6.76 7.84 28.41
N ARG A 64 -7.44 7.99 27.27
CA ARG A 64 -7.34 7.06 26.13
C ARG A 64 -5.94 7.07 25.54
N ILE A 65 -5.39 8.27 25.34
CA ILE A 65 -4.04 8.45 24.79
C ILE A 65 -2.99 7.90 25.75
N ASP A 66 -3.07 8.20 27.05
CA ASP A 66 -2.14 7.67 28.05
C ASP A 66 -2.18 6.13 28.07
N ALA A 67 -3.38 5.53 28.13
CA ALA A 67 -3.54 4.08 28.09
C ALA A 67 -2.99 3.45 26.79
N LEU A 68 -3.12 4.14 25.66
CA LEU A 68 -2.58 3.68 24.38
C LEU A 68 -1.06 3.65 24.36
N LEU A 69 -0.43 4.75 24.81
CA LEU A 69 1.02 4.88 24.87
C LEU A 69 1.61 3.88 25.85
N ASP A 70 0.96 3.69 27.01
CA ASP A 70 1.38 2.70 27.99
C ASP A 70 1.39 1.29 27.38
N ARG A 71 0.36 0.90 26.62
CA ARG A 71 0.35 -0.42 25.94
C ARG A 71 1.51 -0.60 24.96
N LEU A 72 1.86 0.43 24.21
CA LEU A 72 3.03 0.37 23.31
C LEU A 72 4.34 0.27 24.09
N VAL A 73 4.44 0.89 25.27
CA VAL A 73 5.60 0.73 26.15
C VAL A 73 5.68 -0.70 26.71
N HIS A 74 4.55 -1.25 27.16
CA HIS A 74 4.47 -2.61 27.72
C HIS A 74 4.73 -3.70 26.66
N ALA A 75 4.32 -3.48 25.41
CA ALA A 75 4.65 -4.34 24.27
C ALA A 75 6.17 -4.42 23.98
N GLY A 76 6.97 -3.52 24.57
CA GLY A 76 8.42 -3.63 24.65
C GLY A 76 9.19 -2.83 23.59
N ALA A 77 10.50 -3.06 23.54
CA ALA A 77 11.42 -2.31 22.67
C ALA A 77 11.02 -2.26 21.17
N PRO A 78 10.46 -3.33 20.56
CA PRO A 78 10.04 -3.28 19.16
C PRO A 78 8.95 -2.24 18.87
N ALA A 79 8.01 -2.02 19.80
CA ALA A 79 6.92 -1.06 19.67
C ALA A 79 7.35 0.40 19.91
N ARG A 80 8.55 0.64 20.44
CA ARG A 80 8.99 1.97 20.87
C ARG A 80 9.04 2.99 19.74
N ARG A 81 9.35 2.55 18.52
CA ARG A 81 9.33 3.44 17.34
C ARG A 81 7.92 3.93 17.03
N MET A 82 6.93 3.05 17.13
CA MET A 82 5.53 3.41 16.92
C MET A 82 5.00 4.28 18.06
N HIS A 83 5.38 3.98 19.31
CA HIS A 83 5.10 4.85 20.46
C HIS A 83 5.54 6.29 20.19
N ASP A 84 6.81 6.48 19.79
CA ASP A 84 7.34 7.81 19.53
C ASP A 84 6.62 8.50 18.34
N ALA A 85 6.30 7.74 17.29
CA ALA A 85 5.59 8.26 16.12
C ALA A 85 4.16 8.72 16.46
N ILE A 86 3.43 7.91 17.23
CA ILE A 86 2.07 8.22 17.68
C ILE A 86 2.08 9.42 18.64
N LEU A 87 2.98 9.43 19.63
CA LEU A 87 3.11 10.56 20.56
C LEU A 87 3.44 11.87 19.82
N GLY A 88 4.36 11.82 18.85
CA GLY A 88 4.67 12.98 18.00
C GLY A 88 3.47 13.44 17.16
N GLY A 89 2.72 12.51 16.57
CA GLY A 89 1.51 12.80 15.79
C GLY A 89 0.42 13.45 16.63
N ILE A 90 0.17 12.92 17.83
CA ILE A 90 -0.80 13.47 18.79
C ILE A 90 -0.39 14.88 19.22
N ASN A 91 0.88 15.11 19.55
CA ASN A 91 1.37 16.44 19.95
C ASN A 91 1.21 17.47 18.82
N ALA A 92 1.46 17.06 17.57
CA ALA A 92 1.26 17.92 16.41
C ALA A 92 -0.23 18.19 16.13
N ALA A 93 -1.10 17.18 16.27
CA ALA A 93 -2.55 17.33 16.10
C ALA A 93 -3.15 18.25 17.16
N ALA A 94 -2.77 18.06 18.43
CA ALA A 94 -3.22 18.87 19.56
C ALA A 94 -2.86 20.36 19.38
N LYS A 95 -1.59 20.64 19.06
CA LYS A 95 -1.12 22.03 18.81
C LYS A 95 -1.78 22.68 17.60
N GLY A 96 -2.15 21.86 16.60
CA GLY A 96 -2.87 22.32 15.41
C GLY A 96 -4.39 22.42 15.60
N GLY A 97 -4.93 22.09 16.78
CA GLY A 97 -6.39 22.08 17.02
C GLY A 97 -7.15 21.01 16.21
N ARG A 98 -6.47 19.92 15.82
CA ARG A 98 -7.00 18.82 15.01
C ARG A 98 -7.06 17.49 15.75
N LEU A 99 -6.93 17.53 17.08
CA LEU A 99 -7.08 16.34 17.91
C LEU A 99 -8.58 16.13 18.16
N ASP A 100 -9.20 15.28 17.35
CA ASP A 100 -10.60 14.90 17.41
C ASP A 100 -10.77 13.37 17.53
N GLU A 101 -12.01 12.91 17.65
CA GLU A 101 -12.34 11.48 17.78
C GLU A 101 -11.79 10.65 16.60
N HIS A 102 -11.85 11.18 15.38
CA HIS A 102 -11.38 10.46 14.20
C HIS A 102 -9.86 10.28 14.24
N HIS A 103 -9.12 11.31 14.67
CA HIS A 103 -7.68 11.21 14.85
C HIS A 103 -7.30 10.22 15.94
N VAL A 104 -8.00 10.26 17.08
CA VAL A 104 -7.76 9.36 18.21
C VAL A 104 -8.06 7.91 17.82
N ALA A 105 -9.20 7.64 17.18
CA ALA A 105 -9.55 6.31 16.69
C ALA A 105 -8.52 5.77 15.68
N PHE A 106 -8.01 6.64 14.79
CA PHE A 106 -6.96 6.26 13.84
C PHE A 106 -5.65 5.86 14.54
N VAL A 107 -5.18 6.63 15.53
CA VAL A 107 -3.95 6.28 16.26
C VAL A 107 -4.14 5.06 17.15
N GLU A 108 -5.33 4.89 17.73
CA GLU A 108 -5.70 3.68 18.48
C GLU A 108 -5.61 2.43 17.61
N GLU A 109 -6.10 2.52 16.38
CA GLU A 109 -6.02 1.43 15.41
C GLU A 109 -4.59 1.10 15.02
N LYS A 110 -3.75 2.11 14.78
CA LYS A 110 -2.33 1.92 14.45
C LYS A 110 -1.56 1.26 15.59
N ALA A 111 -1.79 1.73 16.82
CA ALA A 111 -1.18 1.15 18.01
C ALA A 111 -1.64 -0.29 18.23
N ARG A 112 -2.93 -0.60 18.03
CA ARG A 112 -3.44 -1.98 18.11
C ARG A 112 -2.68 -2.91 17.17
N VAL A 113 -2.60 -2.56 15.88
CA VAL A 113 -1.90 -3.39 14.88
C VAL A 113 -0.44 -3.58 15.29
N GLU A 114 0.23 -2.52 15.75
CA GLU A 114 1.61 -2.62 16.18
C GLU A 114 1.78 -3.53 17.40
N VAL A 115 0.93 -3.37 18.41
CA VAL A 115 0.91 -4.24 19.59
C VAL A 115 0.70 -5.70 19.15
N ALA A 116 -0.30 -5.97 18.31
CA ALA A 116 -0.53 -7.32 17.77
C ALA A 116 0.68 -7.89 17.01
N ARG A 117 1.38 -7.04 16.24
CA ARG A 117 2.56 -7.40 15.45
C ARG A 117 3.76 -7.80 16.33
N VAL A 118 3.98 -7.07 17.42
CA VAL A 118 5.21 -7.20 18.23
C VAL A 118 5.02 -7.88 19.58
N SER A 119 3.77 -8.09 20.01
CA SER A 119 3.46 -8.69 21.30
C SER A 119 3.94 -10.14 21.36
N THR A 120 4.91 -10.37 22.24
CA THR A 120 5.43 -11.70 22.58
C THR A 120 4.88 -12.20 23.92
N LEU A 121 4.22 -11.33 24.68
CA LEU A 121 3.80 -11.55 26.07
C LEU A 121 2.27 -11.73 26.24
N GLY A 122 1.52 -11.88 25.15
CA GLY A 122 0.07 -12.08 25.22
C GLY A 122 -0.74 -10.81 25.47
N GLU A 123 -0.09 -9.65 25.50
CA GLU A 123 -0.75 -8.34 25.49
C GLU A 123 -1.23 -8.05 24.08
N VAL A 124 -2.31 -8.69 23.68
CA VAL A 124 -2.99 -8.43 22.41
C VAL A 124 -4.30 -7.74 22.73
N ILE A 125 -4.68 -6.74 21.93
CA ILE A 125 -6.02 -6.16 22.00
C ILE A 125 -6.87 -6.97 21.03
N PRO A 126 -7.68 -7.94 21.52
CA PRO A 126 -8.48 -8.77 20.63
C PRO A 126 -9.46 -7.89 19.87
N THR A 127 -9.68 -8.25 18.61
CA THR A 127 -10.69 -7.63 17.76
C THR A 127 -11.90 -8.55 17.61
N LYS A 128 -12.95 -8.04 16.98
CA LYS A 128 -14.10 -8.84 16.61
C LYS A 128 -13.98 -9.22 15.15
N TRP A 129 -14.03 -10.52 14.87
CA TRP A 129 -14.26 -11.00 13.50
C TRP A 129 -15.74 -10.86 13.17
N GLU A 130 -16.05 -10.12 12.11
CA GLU A 130 -17.41 -10.07 11.58
C GLU A 130 -17.65 -11.28 10.68
N LEU A 131 -18.75 -11.98 10.94
CA LEU A 131 -19.11 -13.17 10.19
C LEU A 131 -19.25 -12.80 8.71
N GLN A 132 -18.41 -13.40 7.88
CA GLN A 132 -18.38 -13.14 6.44
C GLN A 132 -19.64 -13.69 5.79
N SER A 133 -20.14 -12.91 4.82
CA SER A 133 -21.36 -13.12 4.06
C SER A 133 -21.07 -13.09 2.55
N ALA A 134 -22.08 -13.44 1.73
CA ALA A 134 -21.95 -13.37 0.28
C ALA A 134 -21.65 -11.93 -0.22
N THR A 135 -22.07 -10.91 0.53
CA THR A 135 -21.75 -9.50 0.25
C THR A 135 -20.24 -9.26 0.33
N ASP A 136 -19.57 -9.88 1.30
CA ASP A 136 -18.13 -9.71 1.50
C ASP A 136 -17.32 -10.39 0.40
N LEU A 137 -17.77 -11.56 -0.09
CA LEU A 137 -17.17 -12.18 -1.28
C LEU A 137 -17.28 -11.28 -2.51
N THR A 138 -18.38 -10.53 -2.63
CA THR A 138 -18.58 -9.56 -3.71
C THR A 138 -17.60 -8.39 -3.62
N ALA A 139 -17.33 -7.92 -2.40
CA ALA A 139 -16.38 -6.83 -2.15
C ALA A 139 -14.94 -7.22 -2.52
N VAL A 140 -14.55 -8.49 -2.32
CA VAL A 140 -13.24 -9.01 -2.72
C VAL A 140 -13.14 -9.12 -4.24
N ASP A 141 -14.04 -9.88 -4.87
CA ASP A 141 -14.17 -9.93 -6.33
C ASP A 141 -15.57 -10.45 -6.69
N PRO A 142 -16.39 -9.68 -7.42
CA PRO A 142 -17.75 -10.13 -7.71
C PRO A 142 -17.84 -11.41 -8.57
N SER A 143 -16.76 -11.81 -9.25
CA SER A 143 -16.71 -13.11 -9.95
C SER A 143 -16.84 -14.30 -8.99
N CYS A 144 -16.48 -14.14 -7.71
CA CYS A 144 -16.64 -15.18 -6.69
C CYS A 144 -18.11 -15.56 -6.50
N THR A 145 -19.04 -14.62 -6.62
CA THR A 145 -20.49 -14.86 -6.51
C THR A 145 -21.11 -15.55 -7.74
N GLN A 146 -20.33 -15.70 -8.82
CA GLN A 146 -20.77 -16.42 -10.02
C GLN A 146 -20.57 -17.92 -9.89
N LEU A 147 -19.78 -18.38 -8.92
CA LEU A 147 -19.62 -19.80 -8.63
C LEU A 147 -20.90 -20.39 -8.01
N PRO A 148 -21.09 -21.71 -8.07
CA PRO A 148 -22.23 -22.37 -7.41
C PRO A 148 -22.29 -22.05 -5.91
N GLU A 149 -23.51 -21.94 -5.37
CA GLU A 149 -23.74 -21.57 -3.96
C GLU A 149 -23.02 -22.48 -2.97
N ALA A 150 -22.94 -23.78 -3.26
CA ALA A 150 -22.18 -24.73 -2.44
C ALA A 150 -20.70 -24.35 -2.28
N ILE A 151 -20.07 -23.85 -3.34
CA ILE A 151 -18.66 -23.40 -3.31
C ILE A 151 -18.53 -22.10 -2.53
N GLN A 152 -19.49 -21.18 -2.68
CA GLN A 152 -19.52 -19.93 -1.92
C GLN A 152 -19.70 -20.21 -0.41
N HIS A 153 -20.63 -21.10 -0.05
CA HIS A 153 -20.87 -21.50 1.33
C HIS A 153 -19.65 -22.19 1.95
N ALA A 154 -18.96 -23.06 1.22
CA ALA A 154 -17.73 -23.70 1.70
C ALA A 154 -16.62 -22.67 1.96
N ALA A 155 -16.46 -21.69 1.07
CA ALA A 155 -15.49 -20.62 1.29
C ALA A 155 -15.84 -19.74 2.49
N LEU A 156 -17.10 -19.34 2.63
CA LEU A 156 -17.57 -18.58 3.80
C LEU A 156 -17.38 -19.35 5.10
N ALA A 157 -17.67 -20.66 5.11
CA ALA A 157 -17.43 -21.51 6.26
C ALA A 157 -15.94 -21.52 6.63
N ARG A 158 -15.05 -21.65 5.64
CA ARG A 158 -13.60 -21.63 5.87
C ARG A 158 -13.08 -20.28 6.36
N LEU A 159 -13.56 -19.17 5.79
CA LEU A 159 -13.21 -17.82 6.26
C LEU A 159 -13.67 -17.60 7.71
N ASN A 160 -14.87 -18.05 8.04
CA ASN A 160 -15.44 -17.93 9.38
C ASN A 160 -14.84 -18.90 10.41
N GLU A 161 -14.13 -19.94 9.96
CA GLU A 161 -13.30 -20.80 10.80
C GLU A 161 -11.96 -20.14 11.13
N LEU A 162 -11.29 -19.53 10.14
CA LEU A 162 -9.94 -18.95 10.29
C LEU A 162 -9.96 -17.55 10.94
N GLY A 163 -10.92 -16.73 10.55
CA GLY A 163 -11.03 -15.33 10.93
C GLY A 163 -11.06 -15.06 12.44
N PRO A 164 -11.83 -15.81 13.24
CA PRO A 164 -11.84 -15.65 14.69
C PRO A 164 -10.45 -15.85 15.34
N GLY A 165 -9.65 -16.78 14.83
CA GLY A 165 -8.28 -16.98 15.31
C GLY A 165 -7.40 -15.76 15.03
N LEU A 166 -7.57 -15.14 13.87
CA LEU A 166 -6.83 -13.93 13.50
C LEU A 166 -7.26 -12.72 14.35
N ALA A 167 -8.56 -12.62 14.64
CA ALA A 167 -9.11 -11.58 15.50
C ALA A 167 -8.68 -11.69 16.97
N GLN A 168 -8.53 -12.92 17.49
CA GLN A 168 -7.93 -13.16 18.81
C GLN A 168 -6.48 -12.68 18.90
N LEU A 169 -5.75 -12.76 17.80
CA LEU A 169 -4.40 -12.19 17.67
C LEU A 169 -4.42 -10.68 17.42
N GLY A 170 -5.58 -10.06 17.48
CA GLY A 170 -5.74 -8.62 17.46
C GLY A 170 -5.63 -8.03 16.07
N PHE A 171 -5.86 -8.81 15.00
CA PHE A 171 -5.91 -8.34 13.61
C PHE A 171 -7.34 -8.38 13.08
N LYS A 172 -7.79 -7.35 12.36
CA LYS A 172 -9.15 -7.30 11.79
C LYS A 172 -9.25 -7.99 10.42
N SER A 173 -8.14 -8.07 9.70
CA SER A 173 -8.06 -8.65 8.36
C SER A 173 -6.66 -9.21 8.11
N GLU A 174 -6.58 -10.17 7.19
CA GLU A 174 -5.35 -10.71 6.64
C GLU A 174 -4.43 -9.65 5.99
N LEU A 175 -4.97 -8.48 5.66
CA LEU A 175 -4.23 -7.34 5.09
C LEU A 175 -3.39 -6.58 6.12
N GLU A 176 -3.72 -6.71 7.41
CA GLU A 176 -2.94 -6.09 8.49
C GLU A 176 -1.70 -6.93 8.87
N VAL A 177 -1.60 -8.15 8.36
CA VAL A 177 -0.54 -9.10 8.68
C VAL A 177 0.57 -9.07 7.64
N ASP A 178 1.78 -8.77 8.11
CA ASP A 178 3.01 -8.74 7.33
C ASP A 178 4.04 -9.80 7.78
N THR A 179 5.22 -9.78 7.18
CA THR A 179 6.31 -10.73 7.47
C THR A 179 6.92 -10.59 8.87
N SER A 180 6.64 -9.49 9.56
CA SER A 180 7.13 -9.21 10.91
C SER A 180 6.13 -9.57 12.01
N SER A 181 4.90 -9.95 11.63
CA SER A 181 3.85 -10.37 12.54
C SER A 181 4.12 -11.77 13.13
N PRO A 182 3.44 -12.20 14.21
CA PRO A 182 3.62 -13.53 14.78
C PRO A 182 3.33 -14.65 13.75
N ARG A 183 4.10 -15.74 13.78
CA ARG A 183 3.98 -16.83 12.80
C ARG A 183 2.56 -17.41 12.70
N VAL A 184 1.88 -17.56 13.84
CA VAL A 184 0.48 -18.04 13.87
C VAL A 184 -0.45 -17.08 13.11
N ALA A 185 -0.28 -15.76 13.26
CA ALA A 185 -1.05 -14.77 12.50
C ALA A 185 -0.74 -14.87 11.00
N GLN A 186 0.52 -15.06 10.62
CA GLN A 186 0.92 -15.24 9.23
C GLN A 186 0.28 -16.48 8.60
N GLU A 187 0.24 -17.60 9.32
CA GLU A 187 -0.37 -18.86 8.87
C GLU A 187 -1.88 -18.70 8.68
N LEU A 188 -2.58 -18.08 9.65
CA LEU A 188 -4.02 -17.79 9.55
C LEU A 188 -4.33 -16.84 8.38
N ALA A 189 -3.56 -15.76 8.24
CA ALA A 189 -3.71 -14.81 7.14
C ALA A 189 -3.41 -15.46 5.79
N SER A 190 -2.44 -16.38 5.72
CA SER A 190 -2.18 -17.16 4.51
C SER A 190 -3.39 -18.03 4.14
N GLY A 191 -3.98 -18.72 5.11
CA GLY A 191 -5.18 -19.54 4.87
C GLY A 191 -6.35 -18.71 4.33
N ILE A 192 -6.60 -17.51 4.89
CA ILE A 192 -7.64 -16.59 4.39
C ILE A 192 -7.33 -16.16 2.95
N ARG A 193 -6.09 -15.76 2.65
CA ARG A 193 -5.66 -15.38 1.29
C ARG A 193 -5.78 -16.53 0.29
N GLU A 194 -5.51 -17.76 0.72
CA GLU A 194 -5.68 -18.96 -0.10
C GLU A 194 -7.14 -19.20 -0.47
N VAL A 195 -8.08 -19.00 0.47
CA VAL A 195 -9.52 -19.12 0.18
C VAL A 195 -9.95 -18.11 -0.88
N HIS A 196 -9.57 -16.83 -0.74
CA HIS A 196 -9.86 -15.81 -1.75
C HIS A 196 -9.23 -16.16 -3.12
N THR A 197 -7.98 -16.61 -3.11
CA THR A 197 -7.25 -17.00 -4.33
C THR A 197 -7.92 -18.20 -5.02
N ALA A 198 -8.34 -19.21 -4.27
CA ALA A 198 -9.04 -20.38 -4.78
C ALA A 198 -10.34 -19.97 -5.49
N LEU A 199 -11.15 -19.12 -4.86
CA LEU A 199 -12.39 -18.61 -5.45
C LEU A 199 -12.14 -17.84 -6.75
N MET A 200 -11.23 -16.86 -6.72
CA MET A 200 -10.95 -16.02 -7.88
C MET A 200 -10.41 -16.84 -9.07
N LEU A 201 -9.45 -17.74 -8.81
CA LEU A 201 -8.90 -18.58 -9.86
C LEU A 201 -9.94 -19.54 -10.43
N LEU A 202 -10.76 -20.14 -9.58
CA LEU A 202 -11.81 -21.06 -10.00
C LEU A 202 -12.87 -20.34 -10.84
N ALA A 203 -13.39 -19.20 -10.37
CA ALA A 203 -14.39 -18.40 -11.06
C ALA A 203 -13.91 -17.98 -12.46
N VAL A 204 -12.69 -17.42 -12.54
CA VAL A 204 -12.12 -16.97 -13.81
C VAL A 204 -11.92 -18.14 -14.77
N ASN A 205 -11.39 -19.28 -14.32
CA ASN A 205 -11.08 -20.37 -15.24
C ASN A 205 -12.32 -21.14 -15.68
N ARG A 206 -13.31 -21.34 -14.80
CA ARG A 206 -14.62 -21.88 -15.21
C ARG A 206 -15.34 -20.95 -16.18
N TYR A 207 -15.25 -19.64 -15.98
CA TYR A 207 -15.85 -18.69 -16.92
C TYR A 207 -15.21 -18.79 -18.30
N ARG A 208 -13.88 -18.89 -18.36
CA ARG A 208 -13.15 -19.03 -19.62
C ARG A 208 -13.49 -20.33 -20.35
N ASP A 209 -13.62 -21.41 -19.61
CA ASP A 209 -14.01 -22.73 -20.14
C ASP A 209 -15.46 -22.69 -20.68
N ALA A 210 -16.40 -22.17 -19.88
CA ALA A 210 -17.80 -22.01 -20.28
C ALA A 210 -18.01 -21.07 -21.48
N LYS A 211 -17.15 -20.05 -21.66
CA LYS A 211 -17.15 -19.16 -22.84
C LYS A 211 -16.37 -19.74 -24.05
N GLY A 212 -15.66 -20.86 -23.89
CA GLY A 212 -14.91 -21.49 -24.97
C GLY A 212 -13.70 -20.67 -25.45
N TYR A 213 -13.02 -19.93 -24.56
CA TYR A 213 -11.85 -19.15 -24.97
C TYR A 213 -10.69 -20.07 -25.40
N LYS A 214 -10.05 -19.76 -26.53
CA LYS A 214 -8.96 -20.55 -27.14
C LYS A 214 -7.76 -20.86 -26.23
N GLN A 215 -7.57 -20.11 -25.15
CA GLN A 215 -6.47 -20.31 -24.17
C GLN A 215 -6.91 -21.04 -22.89
N ALA A 216 -8.18 -21.44 -22.77
CA ALA A 216 -8.64 -22.30 -21.68
C ALA A 216 -8.07 -23.71 -21.90
N LYS A 217 -7.04 -24.07 -21.12
CA LYS A 217 -6.47 -25.42 -21.13
C LYS A 217 -7.18 -26.27 -20.07
N ALA A 218 -7.73 -27.42 -20.46
CA ALA A 218 -8.42 -28.34 -19.54
C ALA A 218 -7.55 -28.75 -18.34
N GLU A 219 -6.27 -29.04 -18.58
CA GLU A 219 -5.29 -29.37 -17.52
C GLU A 219 -5.13 -28.24 -16.49
N ARG A 220 -5.20 -26.97 -16.94
CA ARG A 220 -5.09 -25.82 -16.05
C ARG A 220 -6.32 -25.70 -15.16
N LEU A 221 -7.51 -25.90 -15.72
CA LEU A 221 -8.74 -25.91 -14.93
C LEU A 221 -8.72 -27.07 -13.93
N ASP A 222 -8.30 -28.27 -14.35
CA ASP A 222 -8.19 -29.44 -13.47
C ASP A 222 -7.28 -29.20 -12.25
N ASN A 223 -6.12 -28.57 -12.47
CA ASN A 223 -5.21 -28.20 -11.38
C ASN A 223 -5.81 -27.16 -10.43
N ILE A 224 -6.57 -26.20 -10.95
CA ILE A 224 -7.25 -25.18 -10.15
C ILE A 224 -8.41 -25.78 -9.36
N GLU A 225 -9.17 -26.70 -9.95
CA GLU A 225 -10.23 -27.46 -9.25
C GLU A 225 -9.63 -28.27 -8.10
N ARG A 226 -8.49 -28.95 -8.31
CA ARG A 226 -7.80 -29.70 -7.24
C ARG A 226 -7.34 -28.78 -6.11
N PHE A 227 -6.74 -27.63 -6.46
CA PHE A 227 -6.31 -26.63 -5.48
C PHE A 227 -7.51 -26.07 -4.70
N ALA A 228 -8.57 -25.66 -5.38
CA ALA A 228 -9.76 -25.13 -4.74
C ALA A 228 -10.46 -26.18 -3.87
N SER A 229 -10.51 -27.44 -4.31
CA SER A 229 -11.06 -28.54 -3.50
C SER A 229 -10.28 -28.74 -2.21
N GLN A 230 -8.95 -28.68 -2.27
CA GLN A 230 -8.08 -28.79 -1.09
C GLN A 230 -8.29 -27.63 -0.11
N VAL A 231 -8.35 -26.39 -0.61
CA VAL A 231 -8.47 -25.19 0.24
C VAL A 231 -9.87 -25.07 0.86
N LEU A 232 -10.91 -25.38 0.09
CA LEU A 232 -12.31 -25.21 0.50
C LEU A 232 -12.87 -26.44 1.23
N GLY A 233 -12.18 -27.58 1.20
CA GLY A 233 -12.62 -28.81 1.87
C GLY A 233 -13.83 -29.49 1.23
N ILE A 234 -14.11 -29.21 -0.05
CA ILE A 234 -15.22 -29.79 -0.81
C ILE A 234 -14.74 -30.29 -2.17
N ASP A 235 -15.43 -31.25 -2.79
CA ASP A 235 -15.18 -31.60 -4.19
C ASP A 235 -15.79 -30.54 -5.11
N THR A 236 -14.97 -29.62 -5.61
CA THR A 236 -15.47 -28.53 -6.46
C THR A 236 -16.03 -29.06 -7.78
N LYS A 237 -15.56 -30.21 -8.30
CA LYS A 237 -16.07 -30.80 -9.55
C LYS A 237 -17.50 -31.34 -9.42
N ALA A 238 -17.89 -31.77 -8.22
CA ALA A 238 -19.27 -32.19 -7.94
C ALA A 238 -20.27 -31.01 -8.04
N HIS A 239 -19.78 -29.78 -8.05
CA HIS A 239 -20.56 -28.56 -8.22
C HIS A 239 -20.14 -27.84 -9.51
N PRO A 240 -20.50 -28.33 -10.70
CA PRO A 240 -20.02 -27.77 -11.96
C PRO A 240 -20.69 -26.42 -12.29
N GLY A 241 -20.07 -25.69 -13.22
CA GLY A 241 -20.64 -24.48 -13.81
C GLY A 241 -20.21 -23.18 -13.13
N VAL A 242 -20.61 -22.09 -13.77
CA VAL A 242 -20.40 -20.71 -13.34
C VAL A 242 -21.44 -19.84 -14.05
N LYS A 243 -22.00 -18.85 -13.35
CA LYS A 243 -22.87 -17.85 -13.95
C LYS A 243 -22.05 -16.94 -14.88
N LEU A 244 -22.64 -16.57 -16.01
CA LEU A 244 -21.96 -15.76 -17.05
C LEU A 244 -22.43 -14.31 -17.04
N ASP A 245 -23.09 -13.89 -15.95
CA ASP A 245 -23.78 -12.61 -15.82
C ASP A 245 -22.79 -11.45 -15.74
N LEU A 246 -21.57 -11.71 -15.28
CA LEU A 246 -20.47 -10.75 -15.28
C LEU A 246 -19.56 -10.99 -16.49
N PRO A 247 -19.46 -10.03 -17.44
CA PRO A 247 -18.57 -10.18 -18.57
C PRO A 247 -17.11 -10.05 -18.12
N LEU A 248 -16.41 -11.17 -18.04
CA LEU A 248 -14.96 -11.24 -17.88
C LEU A 248 -14.30 -11.39 -19.27
N THR A 249 -13.14 -10.78 -19.46
CA THR A 249 -12.28 -10.92 -20.65
C THR A 249 -11.55 -12.26 -20.61
N SER A 250 -10.92 -12.63 -21.72
CA SER A 250 -10.03 -13.80 -21.80
C SER A 250 -8.87 -13.77 -20.80
N SER A 251 -8.45 -12.57 -20.33
CA SER A 251 -7.45 -12.40 -19.27
C SER A 251 -8.03 -12.40 -17.86
N GLY A 252 -9.34 -12.60 -17.70
CA GLY A 252 -10.03 -12.58 -16.40
C GLY A 252 -10.28 -11.17 -15.86
N MET A 253 -10.01 -10.13 -16.66
CA MET A 253 -10.34 -8.74 -16.32
C MET A 253 -11.77 -8.44 -16.73
N ARG A 254 -12.51 -7.57 -16.02
CA ARG A 254 -13.86 -7.19 -16.46
C ARG A 254 -13.84 -6.59 -17.86
N GLN A 255 -14.69 -7.09 -18.74
CA GLN A 255 -14.94 -6.48 -20.03
C GLN A 255 -15.81 -5.25 -19.77
N LYS A 256 -15.31 -4.05 -20.06
CA LYS A 256 -16.18 -2.86 -20.09
C LYS A 256 -17.33 -3.15 -21.07
N PRO A 257 -18.59 -2.84 -20.73
CA PRO A 257 -19.70 -3.08 -21.63
C PRO A 257 -19.41 -2.44 -22.99
N ALA A 258 -19.69 -3.16 -24.07
CA ALA A 258 -19.51 -2.63 -25.42
C ALA A 258 -20.40 -1.40 -25.57
N ARG A 259 -19.82 -0.31 -26.08
CA ARG A 259 -20.42 1.03 -26.29
C ARG A 259 -21.76 1.01 -27.05
N ASN A 260 -22.12 -0.12 -27.67
CA ASN A 260 -23.36 -0.28 -28.44
C ASN A 260 -24.54 -0.81 -27.63
N GLN A 261 -24.34 -1.35 -26.42
CA GLN A 261 -25.45 -1.73 -25.52
C GLN A 261 -25.82 -0.60 -24.53
N ALA A 262 -24.89 0.33 -24.25
CA ALA A 262 -25.18 1.52 -23.46
C ALA A 262 -26.21 2.44 -24.12
N LYS A 263 -26.23 2.52 -25.46
CA LYS A 263 -27.11 3.43 -26.20
C LYS A 263 -28.61 3.06 -26.16
N ALA A 264 -28.94 1.82 -25.80
CA ALA A 264 -30.32 1.37 -25.63
C ALA A 264 -30.84 1.58 -24.20
N ALA A 265 -29.95 1.66 -23.22
CA ALA A 265 -30.29 1.96 -21.82
C ALA A 265 -30.20 3.46 -21.49
N GLU A 266 -29.31 4.22 -22.16
CA GLU A 266 -29.11 5.66 -21.96
C GLU A 266 -30.24 6.56 -22.49
N LEU A 267 -31.28 6.00 -23.12
CA LEU A 267 -32.47 6.78 -23.50
C LEU A 267 -33.53 6.86 -22.38
N HIS A 268 -33.33 6.13 -21.28
CA HIS A 268 -34.20 6.18 -20.10
C HIS A 268 -33.38 6.12 -18.81
N GLU A 269 -32.55 7.14 -18.53
CA GLU A 269 -32.31 7.69 -17.17
C GLU A 269 -31.17 8.73 -17.20
N SER A 270 -31.51 9.94 -16.74
CA SER A 270 -30.69 10.92 -16.00
C SER A 270 -29.22 11.15 -16.43
N VAL A 271 -28.83 12.33 -16.92
CA VAL A 271 -28.42 13.49 -16.10
C VAL A 271 -27.60 13.10 -14.87
N GLY A 272 -26.27 13.22 -14.95
CA GLY A 272 -25.37 13.04 -13.81
C GLY A 272 -23.93 12.75 -14.23
N ASP A 273 -23.25 13.75 -14.79
CA ASP A 273 -21.81 13.70 -15.06
C ASP A 273 -21.07 13.88 -13.71
N SER A 274 -20.42 12.84 -13.21
CA SER A 274 -19.55 12.93 -12.02
C SER A 274 -18.16 12.41 -12.35
N ASP A 275 -17.31 13.33 -12.79
CA ASP A 275 -15.87 13.17 -12.86
C ASP A 275 -15.32 13.05 -11.42
N THR A 276 -14.97 11.84 -10.97
CA THR A 276 -14.50 11.59 -9.59
C THR A 276 -13.02 11.96 -9.47
N THR A 277 -12.72 13.25 -9.58
CA THR A 277 -11.42 13.79 -9.18
C THR A 277 -11.39 13.84 -7.65
N ARG A 278 -10.46 13.11 -7.02
CA ARG A 278 -10.29 13.18 -5.55
C ARG A 278 -9.04 13.95 -5.18
N GLN A 279 -9.18 14.91 -4.27
CA GLN A 279 -8.05 15.60 -3.69
C GLN A 279 -7.28 14.62 -2.78
N ALA A 280 -5.96 14.65 -2.84
CA ALA A 280 -5.11 13.77 -2.05
C ALA A 280 -5.31 14.05 -0.56
N ASP A 281 -5.53 12.99 0.22
CA ASP A 281 -5.41 13.09 1.66
C ASP A 281 -3.95 13.38 2.01
N VAL A 282 -3.71 14.30 2.96
CA VAL A 282 -2.38 14.80 3.37
C VAL A 282 -1.58 13.75 4.20
N SER A 283 -1.90 12.47 4.01
CA SER A 283 -1.28 11.30 4.63
C SER A 283 -1.40 10.11 3.67
N GLY A 284 -0.32 9.34 3.51
CA GLY A 284 -0.32 8.13 2.66
C GLY A 284 0.81 8.09 1.65
N ILE A 285 0.97 6.94 0.99
CA ILE A 285 1.96 6.73 -0.07
C ILE A 285 1.21 6.43 -1.36
N TYR A 286 1.51 7.19 -2.39
CA TYR A 286 0.82 7.22 -3.66
C TYR A 286 1.82 6.91 -4.77
N VAL A 287 1.66 5.77 -5.43
CA VAL A 287 2.54 5.31 -6.52
C VAL A 287 1.76 5.29 -7.82
N GLY A 288 2.27 5.99 -8.83
CA GLY A 288 1.47 6.25 -10.01
C GLY A 288 2.14 7.17 -11.02
N LYS A 289 1.49 7.32 -12.17
CA LYS A 289 1.98 8.10 -13.30
C LYS A 289 1.40 9.51 -13.27
N ILE A 290 2.22 10.53 -13.48
CA ILE A 290 1.75 11.91 -13.59
C ILE A 290 0.97 12.07 -14.90
N THR A 291 -0.28 12.50 -14.79
CA THR A 291 -1.17 12.76 -15.93
C THR A 291 -1.28 14.25 -16.27
N SER A 292 -1.09 15.12 -15.29
CA SER A 292 -1.11 16.58 -15.47
C SER A 292 -0.22 17.27 -14.41
N LEU A 293 0.38 18.40 -14.78
CA LEU A 293 1.27 19.18 -13.93
C LEU A 293 1.12 20.68 -14.21
N SER A 294 0.84 21.46 -13.16
CA SER A 294 0.84 22.93 -13.15
C SER A 294 1.71 23.45 -11.99
N ALA A 295 1.78 24.77 -11.82
CA ALA A 295 2.58 25.40 -10.77
C ALA A 295 2.07 25.08 -9.35
N ASP A 296 0.76 24.86 -9.21
CA ASP A 296 0.02 24.67 -7.96
C ASP A 296 -0.55 23.25 -7.83
N ARG A 297 -0.63 22.48 -8.91
CA ARG A 297 -1.33 21.19 -8.95
C ARG A 297 -0.52 20.11 -9.64
N LEU A 298 -0.57 18.91 -9.08
CA LEU A 298 -0.03 17.70 -9.69
C LEU A 298 -1.10 16.62 -9.68
N GLU A 299 -1.42 16.06 -10.84
CA GLU A 299 -2.36 14.95 -10.96
C GLU A 299 -1.61 13.64 -11.19
N GLN A 300 -1.91 12.67 -10.35
CA GLN A 300 -1.30 11.35 -10.38
C GLN A 300 -2.38 10.30 -10.60
N LYS A 301 -2.25 9.52 -11.67
CA LYS A 301 -3.05 8.31 -11.84
C LYS A 301 -2.45 7.20 -10.97
N ILE A 302 -3.26 6.66 -10.07
CA ILE A 302 -2.88 5.62 -9.11
C ILE A 302 -3.68 4.35 -9.41
N GLY A 303 -3.07 3.19 -9.20
CA GLY A 303 -3.77 1.91 -9.39
C GLY A 303 -4.11 1.59 -10.84
N ARG A 304 -5.02 0.63 -11.02
CA ARG A 304 -5.34 0.05 -12.33
C ARG A 304 -6.52 0.74 -13.03
N ASP A 305 -7.38 1.45 -12.29
CA ASP A 305 -8.49 2.19 -12.89
C ASP A 305 -7.97 3.46 -13.60
N PRO A 306 -8.30 3.71 -14.88
CA PRO A 306 -7.99 4.98 -15.55
C PRO A 306 -8.62 6.22 -14.91
N ARG A 307 -9.62 6.06 -14.02
CA ARG A 307 -10.33 7.16 -13.34
C ARG A 307 -9.76 7.49 -11.96
N ASP A 308 -8.87 6.66 -11.42
CA ASP A 308 -8.23 6.89 -10.13
C ASP A 308 -7.13 7.95 -10.25
N VAL A 309 -7.56 9.19 -10.43
CA VAL A 309 -6.68 10.36 -10.46
C VAL A 309 -6.72 11.04 -9.10
N VAL A 310 -5.55 11.14 -8.48
CA VAL A 310 -5.34 11.84 -7.22
C VAL A 310 -4.68 13.17 -7.50
N VAL A 311 -5.22 14.23 -6.90
CA VAL A 311 -4.74 15.60 -7.07
C VAL A 311 -3.94 16.03 -5.86
N HIS A 312 -2.69 16.39 -6.07
CA HIS A 312 -1.77 16.87 -5.04
C HIS A 312 -1.54 18.39 -5.19
N ASP A 313 -1.43 19.10 -4.06
CA ASP A 313 -0.97 20.48 -4.04
C ASP A 313 0.55 20.52 -4.24
N ARG A 314 0.98 21.07 -5.37
CA ARG A 314 2.41 21.10 -5.76
C ARG A 314 3.26 21.91 -4.79
N ALA A 315 2.70 22.92 -4.12
CA ALA A 315 3.41 23.77 -3.16
C ALA A 315 3.77 23.01 -1.87
N THR A 316 3.02 21.95 -1.54
CA THR A 316 3.26 21.10 -0.37
C THR A 316 4.21 19.93 -0.64
N LEU A 317 4.61 19.75 -1.91
CA LEU A 317 5.50 18.68 -2.35
C LEU A 317 6.96 19.16 -2.45
N SER A 318 7.85 18.40 -1.83
CA SER A 318 9.31 18.56 -1.93
C SER A 318 9.94 17.29 -2.51
N GLY A 319 11.02 17.42 -3.29
CA GLY A 319 11.70 16.26 -3.87
C GLY A 319 12.11 16.46 -5.33
N ASP A 320 12.15 15.36 -6.08
CA ASP A 320 12.72 15.31 -7.43
C ASP A 320 11.92 16.15 -8.46
N ASP A 321 12.60 16.56 -9.52
CA ASP A 321 11.95 17.14 -10.68
C ASP A 321 11.13 16.09 -11.43
N VAL A 322 9.97 16.51 -11.93
CA VAL A 322 9.00 15.63 -12.58
C VAL A 322 8.35 16.29 -13.79
N THR A 323 8.00 15.45 -14.75
CA THR A 323 7.27 15.82 -15.96
C THR A 323 6.04 14.92 -16.12
N VAL A 324 5.05 15.40 -16.88
CA VAL A 324 3.91 14.57 -17.27
C VAL A 324 4.43 13.31 -17.96
N GLY A 325 3.98 12.15 -17.49
CA GLY A 325 4.43 10.85 -17.99
C GLY A 325 5.32 10.07 -17.02
N ASN A 326 5.95 10.72 -16.03
CA ASN A 326 6.86 10.04 -15.10
C ASN A 326 6.09 9.17 -14.11
N VAL A 327 6.67 8.03 -13.74
CA VAL A 327 6.18 7.21 -12.64
C VAL A 327 6.85 7.69 -11.35
N VAL A 328 6.03 8.13 -10.41
CA VAL A 328 6.50 8.77 -9.18
C VAL A 328 5.89 8.10 -7.97
N THR A 329 6.62 8.19 -6.86
CA THR A 329 6.12 7.87 -5.52
C THR A 329 5.98 9.17 -4.75
N ILE A 330 4.78 9.49 -4.28
CA ILE A 330 4.51 10.63 -3.40
C ILE A 330 4.13 10.08 -2.04
N SER A 331 4.94 10.38 -1.02
CA SER A 331 4.71 9.96 0.35
C SER A 331 4.44 11.16 1.24
N TYR A 332 3.35 11.16 1.98
CA TYR A 332 3.03 12.21 2.94
C TYR A 332 3.38 11.75 4.35
N GLU A 333 4.37 12.41 4.95
CA GLU A 333 4.74 12.24 6.35
C GLU A 333 4.41 13.54 7.09
N MET A 334 3.54 13.48 8.10
CA MET A 334 3.16 14.62 8.94
C MET A 334 2.66 15.86 8.15
N GLY A 335 1.98 15.65 7.02
CA GLY A 335 1.44 16.73 6.19
C GLY A 335 2.41 17.29 5.14
N ILE A 336 3.64 16.78 5.07
CA ILE A 336 4.65 17.17 4.09
C ILE A 336 4.77 16.05 3.05
N GLY A 337 4.52 16.39 1.78
CA GLY A 337 4.67 15.44 0.69
C GLY A 337 6.13 15.37 0.20
N ARG A 338 6.69 14.17 0.17
CA ARG A 338 7.96 13.85 -0.47
C ARG A 338 7.70 13.15 -1.78
N LEU A 339 8.15 13.74 -2.87
CA LEU A 339 8.09 13.21 -4.22
C LEU A 339 9.43 12.55 -4.58
N SER A 340 9.37 11.30 -5.03
CA SER A 340 10.52 10.59 -5.61
C SER A 340 10.18 10.12 -7.02
N ASN A 341 11.03 10.48 -7.97
CA ASN A 341 10.87 10.13 -9.37
C ASN A 341 11.64 8.82 -9.66
N LEU A 342 10.89 7.74 -9.87
CA LEU A 342 11.46 6.40 -10.06
C LEU A 342 12.23 6.28 -11.39
N ASP A 343 11.83 7.05 -12.40
CA ASP A 343 12.49 7.04 -13.72
C ASP A 343 13.87 7.73 -13.64
N LEU A 344 13.98 8.78 -12.82
CA LEU A 344 15.23 9.50 -12.54
C LEU A 344 16.20 8.65 -11.69
N ALA A 345 15.68 7.85 -10.76
CA ALA A 345 16.48 6.92 -9.95
C ALA A 345 17.10 5.77 -10.78
N VAL A 346 16.44 5.36 -11.87
CA VAL A 346 16.97 4.36 -12.82
C VAL A 346 18.04 4.96 -13.72
N GLU A 347 17.86 6.19 -14.23
CA GLU A 347 18.90 6.88 -15.02
C GLU A 347 20.16 7.20 -14.22
N GLN A 348 20.02 7.61 -12.95
CA GLN A 348 21.19 7.88 -12.09
C GLN A 348 21.94 6.61 -11.68
N ARG A 349 21.24 5.46 -11.50
CA ARG A 349 21.90 4.15 -11.32
C ARG A 349 22.55 3.64 -12.61
N GLY A 350 22.04 4.01 -13.77
CA GLY A 350 22.56 3.60 -15.08
C GLY A 350 23.86 4.29 -15.51
N ARG A 351 24.21 5.45 -14.91
CA ARG A 351 25.46 6.17 -15.19
C ARG A 351 26.66 5.73 -14.34
N GLY A 352 26.47 4.73 -13.48
CA GLY A 352 27.51 4.14 -12.62
C GLY A 352 28.06 2.80 -13.12
N ARG A 353 28.06 2.55 -14.44
CA ARG A 353 28.76 1.42 -15.06
C ARG A 353 29.70 1.90 -16.16
#